data_AF-A0A971SQY6-F1
#
_entry.id   AF-A0A971SQY6-F1
#
_cell.length_a   1.000
_cell.length_b   1.000
_cell.length_c   1.000
_cell.angle_alpha   90.00
_cell.angle_beta   90.00
_cell.angle_gamma   90.00
#
_symmetry.space_group_name_H-M   'P 1'
#
loop_
_entity.id
_entity.type
_entity.pdbx_description
1 polymer ?
#
loop_
_entity_poly.entity_id
_entity_poly.type
_entity_poly.pdbx_seq_one_letter_code
_entity_poly.pdbx_strand_id
1 'polypeptide(L)'
;MELKQIIFELCDLASPSGFEEGAFGRISELLEPFVDEIKTDAMGNLIAAKKCGKSGAKKLMLDAHMDEIGLIITDIDKSGFLRFSNLGGVDPRMLPARELKILTDPPVFGVIDTMPPHALESVDSDKSIDAKKLYIDVGLSEEEAKRRIPLGTPAVFATGCKCLTENVICGKSLDDRACVSIIIKAMEMLKDADLDVDVYCLISTQEELGM
;
A
#
# COMPACT_ATOMS: atom_id res chain seq x y z
N MET A 1 16.68 5.77 -12.81
CA MET A 1 17.03 5.19 -11.50
C MET A 1 17.20 3.67 -11.65
N GLU A 2 17.93 3.02 -10.74
CA GLU A 2 18.01 1.55 -10.74
C GLU A 2 16.68 0.94 -10.28
N LEU A 3 16.25 -0.19 -10.88
CA LEU A 3 14.94 -0.80 -10.60
C LEU A 3 14.73 -1.05 -9.11
N LYS A 4 15.73 -1.60 -8.43
CA LYS A 4 15.68 -1.86 -6.99
C LYS A 4 15.44 -0.60 -6.15
N GLN A 5 15.98 0.54 -6.56
CA GLN A 5 15.78 1.81 -5.85
C GLN A 5 14.34 2.30 -5.99
N ILE A 6 13.77 2.17 -7.20
CA ILE A 6 12.36 2.52 -7.46
C ILE A 6 11.45 1.64 -6.60
N ILE A 7 11.70 0.32 -6.56
CA ILE A 7 10.91 -0.61 -5.72
C ILE A 7 10.97 -0.19 -4.26
N PHE A 8 12.16 0.07 -3.72
CA PHE A 8 12.33 0.41 -2.30
C PHE A 8 11.65 1.73 -1.97
N GLU A 9 11.77 2.72 -2.85
CA GLU A 9 11.12 4.01 -2.69
C GLU A 9 9.60 3.88 -2.70
N LEU A 10 9.02 3.20 -3.70
CA LEU A 10 7.57 3.06 -3.84
C LEU A 10 6.95 2.20 -2.73
N CYS A 11 7.65 1.16 -2.28
CA CYS A 11 7.16 0.31 -1.19
C CYS A 11 7.23 0.98 0.19
N ASP A 12 8.05 2.02 0.38
CA ASP A 12 8.14 2.75 1.66
C ASP A 12 7.04 3.81 1.80
N LEU A 13 6.44 4.23 0.68
CA LEU A 13 5.29 5.11 0.67
C LEU A 13 4.07 4.36 1.23
N ALA A 14 3.35 5.01 2.13
CA ALA A 14 2.10 4.50 2.69
C ALA A 14 0.94 4.92 1.79
N SER A 15 0.16 3.96 1.32
CA SER A 15 -0.85 4.19 0.29
C SER A 15 -1.93 3.09 0.30
N PRO A 16 -2.58 2.83 1.45
CA PRO A 16 -3.58 1.77 1.53
C PRO A 16 -4.80 2.09 0.66
N SER A 17 -5.57 1.07 0.29
CA SER A 17 -6.74 1.23 -0.58
C SER A 17 -7.69 2.33 -0.07
N GLY A 18 -8.02 3.28 -0.94
CA GLY A 18 -8.82 4.48 -0.67
C GLY A 18 -8.04 5.69 -0.13
N PHE A 19 -6.73 5.57 0.04
CA PHE A 19 -5.81 6.60 0.55
C PHE A 19 -4.49 6.61 -0.22
N GLU A 20 -4.57 6.57 -1.55
CA GLU A 20 -3.42 6.32 -2.43
C GLU A 20 -2.54 7.56 -2.70
N GLU A 21 -2.87 8.72 -2.12
CA GLU A 21 -2.22 10.00 -2.44
C GLU A 21 -0.72 9.96 -2.17
N GLY A 22 -0.31 9.21 -1.14
CA GLY A 22 1.08 9.08 -0.71
C GLY A 22 2.00 8.56 -1.80
N ALA A 23 1.50 7.71 -2.69
CA ALA A 23 2.32 7.16 -3.76
C ALA A 23 1.91 7.59 -5.16
N PHE A 24 0.65 8.00 -5.34
CA PHE A 24 0.17 8.61 -6.59
C PHE A 24 1.14 9.70 -7.07
N GLY A 25 1.48 10.65 -6.19
CA GLY A 25 2.34 11.77 -6.54
C GLY A 25 3.71 11.31 -7.04
N ARG A 26 4.33 10.36 -6.34
CA ARG A 26 5.66 9.89 -6.68
C ARG A 26 5.69 9.06 -7.97
N ILE A 27 4.67 8.23 -8.20
CA ILE A 27 4.55 7.47 -9.45
C ILE A 27 4.37 8.42 -10.63
N SER A 28 3.54 9.45 -10.49
CA SER A 28 3.33 10.48 -11.51
C SER A 28 4.65 11.15 -11.90
N GLU A 29 5.45 11.60 -10.92
CA GLU A 29 6.77 12.20 -11.15
C GLU A 29 7.74 11.26 -11.88
N LEU A 30 7.71 9.96 -11.55
CA LEU A 30 8.59 8.98 -12.16
C LEU A 30 8.21 8.63 -13.60
N LEU A 31 6.91 8.73 -13.95
CA LEU A 31 6.41 8.45 -15.29
C LEU A 31 6.47 9.65 -16.23
N GLU A 32 6.26 10.87 -15.72
CA GLU A 32 6.16 12.11 -16.49
C GLU A 32 7.25 12.28 -17.58
N PRO A 33 8.54 11.97 -17.35
CA PRO A 33 9.58 12.14 -18.36
C PRO A 33 9.51 11.20 -19.57
N PHE A 34 8.60 10.22 -19.56
CA PHE A 34 8.54 9.09 -20.50
C PHE A 34 7.21 9.00 -21.26
N VAL A 35 6.27 9.89 -20.97
CA VAL A 35 4.90 9.86 -21.49
C VAL A 35 4.50 11.23 -22.03
N ASP A 36 3.48 11.26 -22.90
CA ASP A 36 2.98 12.49 -23.51
C ASP A 36 1.84 13.12 -22.70
N GLU A 37 1.09 12.31 -21.96
CA GLU A 37 0.01 12.76 -21.09
C GLU A 37 -0.10 11.90 -19.84
N ILE A 38 -0.48 12.54 -18.72
CA ILE A 38 -0.95 11.89 -17.50
C ILE A 38 -2.33 12.44 -17.18
N LYS A 39 -3.26 11.55 -16.87
CA LYS A 39 -4.64 11.87 -16.47
C LYS A 39 -5.01 11.07 -15.24
N THR A 40 -5.99 11.59 -14.52
CA THR A 40 -6.61 10.88 -13.39
C THR A 40 -8.09 10.73 -13.68
N ASP A 41 -8.65 9.57 -13.36
CA ASP A 41 -10.09 9.38 -13.42
C ASP A 41 -10.78 9.74 -12.09
N ALA A 42 -12.10 9.53 -12.02
CA ALA A 42 -12.87 9.86 -10.82
C ALA A 42 -12.57 8.97 -9.60
N MET A 43 -11.95 7.80 -9.80
CA MET A 43 -11.56 6.86 -8.75
C MET A 43 -10.13 7.09 -8.26
N GLY A 44 -9.38 7.99 -8.90
CA GLY A 44 -7.99 8.27 -8.56
C GLY A 44 -6.97 7.46 -9.37
N ASN A 45 -7.40 6.66 -10.35
CA ASN A 45 -6.49 5.88 -11.19
C ASN A 45 -5.58 6.82 -11.97
N LEU A 46 -4.28 6.50 -12.03
CA LEU A 46 -3.32 7.23 -12.85
C LEU A 46 -3.26 6.59 -14.23
N ILE A 47 -3.58 7.36 -15.26
CA ILE A 47 -3.56 6.93 -16.66
C ILE A 47 -2.50 7.76 -17.39
N ALA A 48 -1.35 7.15 -17.66
CA ALA A 48 -0.28 7.75 -18.44
C ALA A 48 -0.27 7.18 -19.86
N ALA A 49 0.03 7.99 -20.87
CA ALA A 49 0.06 7.50 -22.26
C ALA A 49 1.27 8.01 -23.03
N LYS A 50 1.91 7.10 -23.75
CA LYS A 50 2.89 7.37 -24.81
C LYS A 50 2.25 7.09 -26.17
N LYS A 51 2.23 8.10 -27.02
CA LYS A 51 1.68 8.09 -28.37
C LYS A 51 2.76 7.71 -29.38
N CYS A 52 2.43 6.82 -30.30
CA CYS A 52 3.35 6.49 -31.40
C CYS A 52 3.19 7.41 -32.62
N GLY A 53 2.21 8.32 -32.60
CA GLY A 53 1.96 9.30 -33.67
C GLY A 53 1.34 8.71 -34.95
N LYS A 54 1.07 7.41 -35.00
CA LYS A 54 0.48 6.73 -36.18
C LYS A 54 -1.05 6.78 -36.09
N SER A 55 -1.70 7.20 -37.18
CA SER A 55 -3.16 7.23 -37.27
C SER A 55 -3.73 5.82 -37.16
N GLY A 56 -4.74 5.63 -36.31
CA GLY A 56 -5.36 4.32 -36.09
C GLY A 56 -4.49 3.32 -35.32
N ALA A 57 -3.45 3.78 -34.63
CA ALA A 57 -2.63 2.92 -33.77
C ALA A 57 -3.47 2.17 -32.74
N LYS A 58 -3.15 0.90 -32.52
CA LYS A 58 -3.76 0.10 -31.45
C LYS A 58 -3.26 0.62 -30.10
N LYS A 59 -4.09 0.42 -29.07
CA LYS A 59 -3.73 0.74 -27.69
C LYS A 59 -3.28 -0.54 -26.99
N LEU A 60 -2.08 -0.51 -26.42
CA LEU A 60 -1.56 -1.52 -25.52
C LEU A 60 -1.63 -0.95 -24.10
N MET A 61 -2.30 -1.65 -23.18
CA MET A 61 -2.35 -1.25 -21.78
C MET A 61 -1.42 -2.13 -20.95
N LEU A 62 -0.56 -1.49 -20.18
CA LEU A 62 0.16 -2.07 -19.06
C LEU A 62 -0.59 -1.66 -17.80
N ASP A 63 -0.82 -2.62 -16.92
CA ASP A 63 -1.67 -2.47 -15.74
C ASP A 63 -0.94 -2.98 -14.51
N ALA A 64 -1.03 -2.21 -13.43
CA ALA A 64 -0.51 -2.52 -12.09
C ALA A 64 -1.26 -1.65 -11.07
N HIS A 65 -1.33 -2.06 -9.80
CA HIS A 65 -2.02 -1.27 -8.79
C HIS A 65 -1.07 -0.53 -7.85
N MET A 66 -1.51 0.64 -7.37
CA MET A 66 -0.75 1.42 -6.39
C MET A 66 -1.28 1.25 -4.98
N ASP A 67 -2.44 0.67 -4.74
CA ASP A 67 -2.85 0.49 -3.35
C ASP A 67 -2.02 -0.60 -2.64
N GLU A 68 -2.17 -0.67 -1.34
CA GLU A 68 -1.63 -1.77 -0.54
C GLU A 68 -2.70 -2.20 0.47
N ILE A 69 -2.65 -3.47 0.88
CA ILE A 69 -3.43 -3.88 2.05
C ILE A 69 -3.07 -3.06 3.28
N GLY A 70 -4.06 -2.85 4.14
CA GLY A 70 -3.89 -2.11 5.38
C GLY A 70 -5.00 -2.38 6.37
N LEU A 71 -5.08 -1.56 7.40
CA LEU A 71 -6.12 -1.58 8.40
C LEU A 71 -6.79 -0.21 8.47
N ILE A 72 -8.03 -0.15 8.95
CA ILE A 72 -8.74 1.10 9.19
C ILE A 72 -9.27 1.12 10.61
N ILE A 73 -9.05 2.22 11.33
CA ILE A 73 -9.47 2.34 12.73
C ILE A 73 -10.99 2.50 12.80
N THR A 74 -11.66 1.63 13.55
CA THR A 74 -13.12 1.56 13.63
C THR A 74 -13.68 1.96 14.99
N ASP A 75 -12.90 1.84 16.06
CA ASP A 75 -13.29 2.23 17.41
C ASP A 75 -12.06 2.45 18.30
N ILE A 76 -12.25 3.13 19.43
CA ILE A 76 -11.22 3.38 20.46
C ILE A 76 -11.82 3.01 21.81
N ASP A 77 -11.20 2.07 22.50
CA ASP A 77 -11.71 1.59 23.78
C ASP A 77 -11.38 2.54 24.95
N LYS A 78 -11.93 2.23 26.13
CA LYS A 78 -11.76 3.03 27.36
C LYS A 78 -10.33 3.08 27.88
N SER A 79 -9.49 2.14 27.45
CA SER A 79 -8.09 2.05 27.83
C SER A 79 -7.18 2.71 26.79
N GLY A 80 -7.73 3.17 25.65
CA GLY A 80 -7.01 3.81 24.55
C GLY A 80 -6.52 2.87 23.45
N PHE A 81 -6.89 1.59 23.51
CA PHE A 81 -6.59 0.63 22.44
C PHE A 81 -7.51 0.84 21.24
N LEU A 82 -6.97 0.63 20.05
CA LEU A 82 -7.71 0.82 18.81
C LEU A 82 -8.29 -0.50 18.32
N ARG A 83 -9.56 -0.46 17.90
CA ARG A 83 -10.19 -1.49 17.07
C ARG A 83 -9.99 -1.15 15.61
N PHE A 84 -9.95 -2.18 14.77
CA PHE A 84 -9.74 -2.01 13.35
C PHE A 84 -10.58 -2.98 12.50
N SER A 85 -10.70 -2.64 11.23
CA SER A 85 -11.13 -3.53 10.16
C SER A 85 -10.02 -3.63 9.11
N ASN A 86 -10.08 -4.63 8.24
CA ASN A 86 -9.15 -4.76 7.13
C ASN A 86 -9.50 -3.75 6.02
N LEU A 87 -8.47 -3.17 5.41
CA LEU A 87 -8.50 -2.63 4.06
C LEU A 87 -7.81 -3.66 3.16
N GLY A 88 -8.58 -4.27 2.28
CA GLY A 88 -8.12 -5.36 1.42
C GLY A 88 -7.97 -6.72 2.12
N GLY A 89 -7.29 -7.64 1.44
CA GLY A 89 -7.19 -9.06 1.77
C GLY A 89 -6.21 -9.42 2.89
N VAL A 90 -6.24 -8.72 4.04
CA VAL A 90 -5.27 -8.96 5.12
C VAL A 90 -5.43 -10.33 5.79
N ASP A 91 -4.37 -11.15 5.76
CA ASP A 91 -4.34 -12.45 6.43
C ASP A 91 -4.22 -12.28 7.96
N PRO A 92 -5.21 -12.70 8.76
CA PRO A 92 -5.17 -12.51 10.21
C PRO A 92 -3.99 -13.21 10.90
N ARG A 93 -3.39 -14.24 10.28
CA ARG A 93 -2.23 -14.95 10.82
C ARG A 93 -0.97 -14.10 10.86
N MET A 94 -0.89 -13.05 10.04
CA MET A 94 0.29 -12.19 9.98
C MET A 94 0.28 -11.07 11.00
N LEU A 95 -0.90 -10.74 11.56
CA LEU A 95 -1.17 -9.57 12.41
C LEU A 95 -0.50 -9.59 13.80
N PRO A 96 -0.47 -10.71 14.55
CA PRO A 96 0.05 -10.72 15.92
C PRO A 96 1.46 -10.12 16.02
N ALA A 97 1.67 -9.21 16.97
CA ALA A 97 2.94 -8.53 17.24
C ALA A 97 3.50 -7.71 16.06
N ARG A 98 2.66 -7.31 15.10
CA ARG A 98 3.10 -6.44 14.00
C ARG A 98 3.11 -4.98 14.40
N GLU A 99 4.18 -4.33 13.97
CA GLU A 99 4.35 -2.89 14.04
C GLU A 99 3.56 -2.21 12.91
N LEU A 100 2.86 -1.14 13.26
CA LEU A 100 2.01 -0.37 12.38
C LEU A 100 2.39 1.10 12.42
N LYS A 101 2.11 1.78 11.31
CA LYS A 101 2.09 3.23 11.19
C LYS A 101 0.67 3.67 10.93
N ILE A 102 0.06 4.36 11.89
CA ILE A 102 -1.26 4.98 11.77
C ILE A 102 -1.06 6.32 11.06
N LEU A 103 -1.78 6.54 9.96
CA LEU A 103 -1.57 7.66 9.03
C LEU A 103 -2.28 8.93 9.49
N THR A 104 -1.94 9.38 10.69
CA THR A 104 -2.24 10.73 11.18
C THR A 104 -1.15 11.72 10.78
N ASP A 105 -1.35 13.01 11.06
CA ASP A 105 -0.32 14.04 10.92
C ASP A 105 -0.01 14.70 12.28
N PRO A 106 1.16 14.45 12.90
CA PRO A 106 2.20 13.50 12.46
C PRO A 106 1.76 12.03 12.65
N PRO A 107 2.39 11.06 11.96
CA PRO A 107 2.05 9.65 12.09
C PRO A 107 2.22 9.12 13.53
N VAL A 108 1.32 8.21 13.93
CA VAL A 108 1.40 7.50 15.20
C VAL A 108 1.93 6.10 14.97
N PHE A 109 2.87 5.66 15.79
CA PHE A 109 3.34 4.27 15.80
C PHE A 109 2.41 3.42 16.68
N GLY A 110 2.13 2.20 16.27
CA GLY A 110 1.37 1.24 17.06
C GLY A 110 1.87 -0.18 16.89
N VAL A 111 1.46 -1.06 17.79
CA VAL A 111 1.74 -2.49 17.71
C VAL A 111 0.45 -3.27 17.92
N ILE A 112 0.25 -4.32 17.12
CA ILE A 112 -0.87 -5.24 17.32
C ILE A 112 -0.57 -6.12 18.53
N ASP A 113 -1.40 -6.01 19.56
CA ASP A 113 -1.23 -6.76 20.79
C ASP A 113 -1.44 -8.27 20.56
N THR A 114 -0.80 -9.06 21.41
CA THR A 114 -0.95 -10.52 21.45
C THR A 114 -1.31 -10.92 22.87
N MET A 115 -2.45 -11.58 23.04
CA MET A 115 -2.81 -12.10 24.35
C MET A 115 -1.75 -13.12 24.81
N PRO A 116 -1.20 -12.99 26.03
CA PRO A 116 -0.12 -13.86 26.48
C PRO A 116 -0.55 -15.34 26.49
N PRO A 117 0.33 -16.29 26.13
CA PRO A 117 -0.04 -17.71 26.09
C PRO A 117 -0.58 -18.26 27.41
N HIS A 118 -0.10 -17.73 28.54
CA HIS A 118 -0.54 -18.12 29.88
C HIS A 118 -1.86 -17.48 30.32
N ALA A 119 -2.34 -16.48 29.59
CA ALA A 119 -3.65 -15.85 29.78
C ALA A 119 -4.71 -16.44 28.83
N LEU A 120 -4.30 -17.22 27.82
CA LEU A 120 -5.22 -18.00 26.99
C LEU A 120 -5.71 -19.21 27.80
N GLU A 121 -7.02 -19.37 27.91
CA GLU A 121 -7.59 -20.61 28.45
C GLU A 121 -7.14 -21.79 27.58
N SER A 122 -6.80 -22.93 28.22
CA SER A 122 -6.18 -24.12 27.59
C SER A 122 -6.89 -24.71 26.35
N VAL A 123 -8.10 -24.27 26.03
CA VAL A 123 -8.93 -24.71 24.91
C VAL A 123 -8.79 -23.80 23.68
N ASP A 124 -8.22 -22.60 23.84
CA ASP A 124 -8.07 -21.59 22.79
C ASP A 124 -6.63 -21.46 22.26
N SER A 125 -5.65 -22.15 22.85
CA SER A 125 -4.24 -22.10 22.39
C SER A 125 -3.99 -22.77 21.04
N ASP A 126 -4.90 -23.64 20.60
CA ASP A 126 -4.77 -24.44 19.37
C ASP A 126 -5.70 -23.93 18.22
N LYS A 127 -6.43 -22.84 18.46
CA LYS A 127 -7.32 -22.23 17.46
C LYS A 127 -6.63 -21.05 16.78
N SER A 128 -6.93 -20.87 15.50
CA SER A 128 -6.51 -19.68 14.74
C SER A 128 -6.93 -18.40 15.47
N ILE A 129 -6.01 -17.45 15.60
CA ILE A 129 -6.27 -16.14 16.19
C ILE A 129 -7.40 -15.45 15.42
N ASP A 130 -8.50 -15.16 16.10
CA ASP A 130 -9.60 -14.38 15.54
C ASP A 130 -9.17 -12.90 15.52
N ALA A 131 -9.03 -12.30 14.34
CA ALA A 131 -8.66 -10.89 14.19
C ALA A 131 -9.58 -9.94 14.98
N LYS A 132 -10.84 -10.32 15.22
CA LYS A 132 -11.78 -9.52 16.04
C LYS A 132 -11.37 -9.41 17.51
N LYS A 133 -10.49 -10.30 17.97
CA LYS A 133 -9.94 -10.27 19.33
C LYS A 133 -8.65 -9.45 19.43
N LEU A 134 -8.10 -8.99 18.30
CA LEU A 134 -6.89 -8.18 18.27
C LEU A 134 -7.21 -6.70 18.48
N TYR A 135 -6.23 -5.98 19.01
CA TYR A 135 -6.24 -4.55 19.24
C TYR A 135 -4.90 -3.96 18.80
N ILE A 136 -4.88 -2.67 18.50
CA ILE A 136 -3.64 -1.93 18.30
C ILE A 136 -3.38 -1.12 19.56
N ASP A 137 -2.22 -1.34 20.17
CA ASP A 137 -1.70 -0.49 21.24
C ASP A 137 -0.89 0.66 20.63
N VAL A 138 -1.19 1.88 21.05
CA VAL A 138 -0.48 3.12 20.67
C VAL A 138 0.11 3.84 21.89
N GLY A 139 -0.02 3.27 23.08
CA GLY A 139 0.49 3.84 24.33
C GLY A 139 -0.20 5.15 24.76
N LEU A 140 -1.42 5.40 24.27
CA LEU A 140 -2.20 6.62 24.55
C LEU A 140 -3.40 6.31 25.45
N SER A 141 -3.86 7.31 26.19
CA SER A 141 -5.17 7.25 26.86
C SER A 141 -6.33 7.37 25.86
N GLU A 142 -7.54 6.96 26.25
CA GLU A 142 -8.76 7.10 25.43
C GLU A 142 -8.92 8.54 24.88
N GLU A 143 -8.80 9.55 25.74
CA GLU A 143 -8.96 10.96 25.37
C GLU A 143 -7.89 11.42 24.37
N GLU A 144 -6.64 10.98 24.53
CA GLU A 144 -5.57 11.34 23.62
C GLU A 144 -5.68 10.60 22.29
N ALA A 145 -6.02 9.31 22.31
CA ALA A 145 -6.25 8.50 21.12
C ALA A 145 -7.39 9.10 20.28
N LYS A 146 -8.55 9.41 20.88
CA LYS A 146 -9.69 10.05 20.17
C LYS A 146 -9.34 11.40 19.56
N ARG A 147 -8.51 12.19 20.23
CA ARG A 147 -8.07 13.50 19.72
C ARG A 147 -7.12 13.37 18.54
N ARG A 148 -6.21 12.39 18.59
CA ARG A 148 -5.12 12.26 17.60
C ARG A 148 -5.48 11.37 16.42
N ILE A 149 -6.35 10.38 16.63
CA ILE A 149 -6.66 9.32 15.67
C ILE A 149 -8.18 9.31 15.46
N PRO A 150 -8.70 10.13 14.52
CA PRO A 150 -10.09 10.06 14.13
C PRO A 150 -10.49 8.65 13.66
N LEU A 151 -11.75 8.26 13.85
CA LEU A 151 -12.25 7.02 13.26
C LEU A 151 -12.19 7.11 11.73
N GLY A 152 -11.87 6.00 11.08
CA GLY A 152 -11.61 5.95 9.64
C GLY A 152 -10.15 6.26 9.27
N THR A 153 -9.27 6.61 10.22
CA THR A 153 -7.85 6.75 9.92
C THR A 153 -7.25 5.40 9.50
N PRO A 154 -6.52 5.33 8.38
CA PRO A 154 -5.87 4.10 7.94
C PRO A 154 -4.56 3.85 8.71
N ALA A 155 -4.16 2.58 8.75
CA ALA A 155 -2.89 2.13 9.28
C ALA A 155 -2.24 1.12 8.32
N VAL A 156 -0.93 1.22 8.15
CA VAL A 156 -0.13 0.31 7.32
C VAL A 156 0.94 -0.39 8.15
N PHE A 157 1.47 -1.49 7.65
CA PHE A 157 2.62 -2.16 8.29
C PHE A 157 3.83 -1.23 8.30
N ALA A 158 4.51 -1.11 9.44
CA ALA A 158 5.70 -0.25 9.57
C ALA A 158 6.97 -0.86 8.95
N THR A 159 6.87 -2.04 8.35
CA THR A 159 8.03 -2.78 7.82
C THR A 159 8.48 -2.20 6.47
N GLY A 160 9.70 -1.68 6.40
CA GLY A 160 10.32 -1.26 5.13
C GLY A 160 10.92 -2.43 4.33
N CYS A 161 11.30 -2.16 3.08
CA CYS A 161 12.00 -3.11 2.22
C CYS A 161 13.44 -3.39 2.69
N LYS A 162 13.89 -4.63 2.49
CA LYS A 162 15.24 -5.10 2.81
C LYS A 162 15.75 -6.06 1.73
N CYS A 163 17.07 -6.13 1.60
CA CYS A 163 17.73 -7.18 0.83
C CYS A 163 17.92 -8.41 1.71
N LEU A 164 17.41 -9.57 1.27
CA LEU A 164 17.76 -10.87 1.86
C LEU A 164 19.08 -11.38 1.29
N THR A 165 19.30 -11.13 0.01
CA THR A 165 20.57 -11.36 -0.70
C THR A 165 20.80 -10.21 -1.69
N GLU A 166 21.84 -10.30 -2.51
CA GLU A 166 22.07 -9.34 -3.59
C GLU A 166 20.87 -9.22 -4.56
N ASN A 167 20.22 -10.34 -4.86
CA ASN A 167 19.18 -10.46 -5.89
C ASN A 167 17.79 -10.80 -5.34
N VAL A 168 17.66 -10.93 -4.02
CA VAL A 168 16.39 -11.25 -3.35
C VAL A 168 16.06 -10.17 -2.35
N ILE A 169 14.88 -9.59 -2.48
CA ILE A 169 14.35 -8.55 -1.60
C ILE A 169 13.11 -9.06 -0.87
N CYS A 170 12.80 -8.45 0.27
CA CYS A 170 11.56 -8.67 1.01
C CYS A 170 11.07 -7.33 1.58
N GLY A 171 9.77 -7.16 1.78
CA GLY A 171 9.21 -5.94 2.35
C GLY A 171 7.70 -5.90 2.25
N LYS A 172 7.11 -4.79 2.71
CA LYS A 172 5.69 -4.50 2.47
C LYS A 172 5.45 -4.07 1.02
N SER A 173 4.18 -4.13 0.59
CA SER A 173 3.68 -3.53 -0.66
C SER A 173 4.41 -3.95 -1.93
N LEU A 174 5.15 -5.07 -1.94
CA LEU A 174 5.72 -5.59 -3.19
C LEU A 174 4.61 -5.90 -4.20
N ASP A 175 3.50 -6.41 -3.68
CA ASP A 175 2.19 -6.42 -4.34
C ASP A 175 1.57 -5.00 -4.21
N ASP A 176 1.37 -4.23 -5.30
CA ASP A 176 1.87 -4.45 -6.67
C ASP A 176 2.93 -3.41 -7.08
N ARG A 177 3.60 -2.80 -6.11
CA ARG A 177 4.62 -1.77 -6.37
C ARG A 177 5.83 -2.29 -7.13
N ALA A 178 6.09 -3.59 -7.07
CA ALA A 178 7.09 -4.21 -7.92
C ALA A 178 6.71 -4.10 -9.41
N CYS A 179 5.46 -4.37 -9.78
CA CYS A 179 5.01 -4.25 -11.16
C CYS A 179 4.87 -2.78 -11.60
N VAL A 180 4.43 -1.88 -10.72
CA VAL A 180 4.48 -0.43 -11.00
C VAL A 180 5.92 0.01 -11.35
N SER A 181 6.90 -0.48 -10.59
CA SER A 181 8.32 -0.19 -10.85
C SER A 181 8.79 -0.76 -12.20
N ILE A 182 8.30 -1.95 -12.58
CA ILE A 182 8.57 -2.57 -13.88
C ILE A 182 7.97 -1.72 -15.01
N ILE A 183 6.73 -1.23 -14.87
CA ILE A 183 6.08 -0.36 -15.85
C ILE A 183 6.88 0.93 -16.02
N ILE A 184 7.27 1.59 -14.94
CA ILE A 184 8.12 2.80 -15.00
C ILE A 184 9.40 2.52 -15.78
N LYS A 185 10.06 1.39 -15.49
CA LYS A 185 11.32 1.02 -16.16
C LYS A 185 11.11 0.67 -17.64
N ALA A 186 10.01 0.03 -17.97
CA ALA A 186 9.63 -0.24 -19.36
C ALA A 186 9.41 1.07 -20.12
N MET A 187 8.70 2.04 -19.53
CA MET A 187 8.49 3.35 -20.16
C MET A 187 9.79 4.13 -20.35
N GLU A 188 10.72 4.06 -19.39
CA GLU A 188 12.08 4.61 -19.54
C GLU A 188 12.80 4.00 -20.76
N MET A 189 12.74 2.68 -20.94
CA MET A 189 13.36 1.98 -22.07
C MET A 189 12.67 2.28 -23.40
N LEU A 190 11.36 2.51 -23.38
CA LEU A 190 10.56 2.78 -24.58
C LEU A 190 10.57 4.25 -24.99
N LYS A 191 11.14 5.16 -24.19
CA LYS A 191 11.08 6.61 -24.40
C LYS A 191 11.37 7.03 -25.85
N ASP A 192 12.46 6.51 -26.43
CA ASP A 192 12.94 6.84 -27.76
C ASP A 192 12.69 5.74 -28.80
N ALA A 193 11.88 4.73 -28.46
CA ALA A 193 11.55 3.63 -29.37
C ALA A 193 10.51 4.07 -30.41
N ASP A 194 10.71 3.66 -31.67
CA ASP A 194 9.68 3.73 -32.71
C ASP A 194 8.71 2.56 -32.53
N LEU A 195 7.46 2.88 -32.21
CA LEU A 195 6.41 1.90 -31.88
C LEU A 195 5.28 1.94 -32.92
N ASP A 196 4.58 0.82 -33.07
CA ASP A 196 3.37 0.72 -33.90
C ASP A 196 2.06 0.81 -33.07
N VAL A 197 2.19 1.06 -31.76
CA VAL A 197 1.08 1.10 -30.80
C VAL A 197 1.23 2.28 -29.85
N ASP A 198 0.10 2.82 -29.41
CA ASP A 198 0.04 3.71 -28.24
C ASP A 198 0.17 2.85 -26.98
N VAL A 199 1.09 3.19 -26.10
CA VAL A 199 1.26 2.50 -24.81
C VAL A 199 0.58 3.32 -23.73
N TYR A 200 -0.34 2.67 -23.02
CA TYR A 200 -1.03 3.23 -21.86
C TYR A 200 -0.54 2.50 -20.61
N CYS A 201 -0.22 3.26 -19.58
CA CYS A 201 0.02 2.74 -18.24
C CYS A 201 -1.19 3.11 -17.40
N LEU A 202 -1.96 2.10 -17.01
CA LEU A 202 -2.97 2.22 -15.97
C LEU A 202 -2.28 1.83 -14.66
N ILE A 203 -2.19 2.78 -13.74
CA ILE A 203 -1.83 2.49 -12.36
C ILE A 203 -3.11 2.66 -11.54
N SER A 204 -3.73 1.53 -11.19
CA SER A 204 -5.05 1.51 -10.57
C SER A 204 -5.00 1.80 -9.06
N THR A 205 -6.15 2.21 -8.53
CA THR A 205 -6.45 2.35 -7.10
C THR A 205 -7.43 1.26 -6.69
N GLN A 206 -7.45 0.93 -5.39
CA GLN A 206 -8.42 0.03 -4.75
C GLN A 206 -8.52 -1.41 -5.31
N GLU A 207 -7.48 -1.93 -5.98
CA GLU A 207 -7.50 -3.31 -6.51
C GLU A 207 -7.75 -4.32 -5.39
N GLU A 208 -7.12 -4.09 -4.22
CA GLU A 208 -7.16 -4.99 -3.07
C GLU A 208 -8.58 -5.11 -2.46
N LEU A 209 -9.52 -4.25 -2.87
CA LEU A 209 -10.92 -4.27 -2.46
C LEU A 209 -11.85 -5.05 -3.41
N GLY A 210 -11.37 -5.50 -4.58
CA GLY A 210 -12.15 -6.33 -5.49
C GLY A 210 -12.03 -6.02 -6.99
N MET A 211 -10.85 -5.55 -7.44
CA MET A 211 -10.52 -4.95 -8.76
C MET A 211 -10.85 -3.47 -8.93
#